data_AF-A0A348VCD6-F1
#
_entry.id   AF-A0A348VCD6-F1
#
_cell.length_a   1.000
_cell.length_b   1.000
_cell.length_c   1.000
_cell.angle_alpha   90.00
_cell.angle_beta   90.00
_cell.angle_gamma   90.00
#
_symmetry.space_group_name_H-M   'P 1'
#
loop_
_entity.id
_entity.type
_entity.pdbx_description
1 polymer ?
#
loop_
_entity_poly.entity_id
_entity_poly.type
_entity_poly.pdbx_seq_one_letter_code
_entity_poly.pdbx_strand_id
1 'polypeptide(L)'
;GKKLILHEQNVIPGRANRFMAGMADLIFLAFEESRVFFHSHDWSKLVFVGMPVREPTTDAEELKKSMRVRKPILLVTGGSQGSAFLNFLTKEVLMELRDKYFIVHQCGALEDERFMQSYIRAQSLPDLQNYVAAADVVIARSGSSTLHECLHFGTQAVFFPMAYSTDRHQWANAEVFKQKYGYPFFWEHVVKPSELLSLVEELLGKGRRNPVEVFNSSDFVEAVRRVVS
;
A
#
# COMPACT_ATOMS: atom_id res chain seq x y z
N GLY A 1 -25.28 -25.14 -7.41
CA GLY A 1 -25.10 -24.34 -6.17
C GLY A 1 -24.76 -22.92 -6.52
N LYS A 2 -24.68 -21.99 -5.54
CA LYS A 2 -24.14 -20.64 -5.79
C LYS A 2 -22.65 -20.73 -6.11
N LYS A 3 -22.17 -19.89 -7.03
CA LYS A 3 -20.76 -19.80 -7.39
C LYS A 3 -19.98 -19.05 -6.32
N LEU A 4 -18.80 -19.58 -5.96
CA LEU A 4 -17.89 -18.97 -5.00
C LEU A 4 -16.63 -18.50 -5.72
N ILE A 5 -16.45 -17.19 -5.75
CA ILE A 5 -15.27 -16.53 -6.33
C ILE A 5 -14.52 -15.83 -5.20
N LEU A 6 -13.22 -16.07 -5.11
CA LEU A 6 -12.33 -15.45 -4.13
C LEU A 6 -11.38 -14.47 -4.83
N HIS A 7 -10.88 -13.48 -4.09
CA HIS A 7 -9.73 -12.66 -4.48
C HIS A 7 -8.72 -12.66 -3.32
N GLU A 8 -7.51 -13.16 -3.60
CA GLU A 8 -6.41 -13.14 -2.66
C GLU A 8 -5.50 -11.95 -2.92
N GLN A 9 -5.45 -11.07 -1.92
CA GLN A 9 -4.76 -9.80 -1.98
C GLN A 9 -3.30 -9.89 -1.61
N ASN A 10 -2.88 -10.88 -0.83
CA ASN A 10 -1.52 -10.98 -0.27
C ASN A 10 -0.74 -12.12 -0.92
N VAL A 11 0.59 -12.01 -0.90
CA VAL A 11 1.51 -13.07 -1.32
C VAL A 11 1.23 -14.36 -0.54
N ILE A 12 1.11 -14.26 0.78
CA ILE A 12 0.72 -15.39 1.62
C ILE A 12 -0.80 -15.30 1.83
N PRO A 13 -1.59 -16.32 1.45
CA PRO A 13 -3.04 -16.23 1.53
C PRO A 13 -3.58 -16.18 2.95
N GLY A 14 -4.65 -15.40 3.15
CA GLY A 14 -5.39 -15.35 4.41
C GLY A 14 -5.95 -16.70 4.81
N ARG A 15 -6.05 -16.98 6.11
CA ARG A 15 -6.61 -18.25 6.63
C ARG A 15 -7.99 -18.57 6.07
N ALA A 16 -8.85 -17.56 5.94
CA ALA A 16 -10.18 -17.71 5.35
C ALA A 16 -10.13 -18.10 3.87
N ASN A 17 -9.33 -17.41 3.06
CA ASN A 17 -9.15 -17.74 1.65
C ASN A 17 -8.53 -19.13 1.47
N ARG A 18 -7.53 -19.48 2.27
CA ARG A 18 -6.87 -20.80 2.25
C ARG A 18 -7.84 -21.92 2.61
N PHE A 19 -8.75 -21.69 3.57
CA PHE A 19 -9.81 -22.63 3.93
C PHE A 19 -10.87 -22.79 2.84
N MET A 20 -11.33 -21.69 2.25
CA MET A 20 -12.37 -21.69 1.21
C MET A 20 -11.85 -22.11 -0.17
N ALA A 21 -10.53 -22.11 -0.38
CA ALA A 21 -9.91 -22.39 -1.68
C ALA A 21 -10.31 -23.72 -2.30
N GLY A 22 -10.57 -24.76 -1.49
CA GLY A 22 -11.02 -26.05 -1.99
C GLY A 22 -12.42 -26.03 -2.60
N MET A 23 -13.29 -25.13 -2.12
CA MET A 23 -14.68 -24.99 -2.53
C MET A 23 -14.88 -23.88 -3.57
N ALA A 24 -13.88 -23.04 -3.80
CA ALA A 24 -13.97 -21.93 -4.74
C ALA A 24 -13.98 -22.45 -6.20
N ASP A 25 -14.91 -21.91 -6.99
CA ASP A 25 -14.95 -22.10 -8.44
C ASP A 25 -13.85 -21.29 -9.15
N LEU A 26 -13.45 -20.15 -8.54
CA LEU A 26 -12.43 -19.25 -9.09
C LEU A 26 -11.71 -18.50 -7.96
N ILE A 27 -10.41 -18.29 -8.12
CA ILE A 27 -9.58 -17.55 -7.18
C ILE A 27 -8.71 -16.58 -7.98
N PHE A 28 -9.00 -15.30 -7.82
CA PHE A 28 -8.18 -14.22 -8.35
C PHE A 28 -6.99 -13.96 -7.46
N LEU A 29 -5.83 -13.67 -8.06
CA LEU A 29 -4.59 -13.40 -7.34
C LEU A 29 -4.10 -11.97 -7.64
N ALA A 30 -3.77 -11.22 -6.58
CA ALA A 30 -3.08 -9.94 -6.67
C ALA A 30 -1.56 -10.09 -6.85
N PHE A 31 -1.01 -11.22 -6.40
CA PHE A 31 0.39 -11.59 -6.59
C PHE A 31 0.44 -12.96 -7.27
N GLU A 32 1.22 -13.07 -8.33
CA GLU A 32 1.43 -14.36 -8.99
C GLU A 32 2.09 -15.37 -8.04
N GLU A 33 2.96 -14.87 -7.15
CA GLU A 33 3.65 -15.62 -6.10
C GLU A 33 2.67 -16.33 -5.14
N SER A 34 1.45 -15.82 -4.96
CA SER A 34 0.46 -16.46 -4.09
C SER A 34 0.04 -17.84 -4.56
N ARG A 35 0.25 -18.15 -5.85
CA ARG A 35 -0.12 -19.41 -6.48
C ARG A 35 0.42 -20.63 -5.74
N VAL A 36 1.63 -20.55 -5.18
CA VAL A 36 2.31 -21.68 -4.51
C VAL A 36 1.60 -22.15 -3.24
N PHE A 37 0.75 -21.29 -2.64
CA PHE A 37 0.03 -21.58 -1.40
C PHE A 37 -1.34 -22.23 -1.61
N PHE A 38 -1.78 -22.33 -2.87
CA PHE A 38 -3.03 -22.97 -3.22
C PHE A 38 -2.76 -24.37 -3.76
N HIS A 39 -3.01 -25.38 -2.92
CA HIS A 39 -2.97 -26.78 -3.33
C HIS A 39 -4.26 -27.12 -4.10
N SER A 40 -4.29 -26.79 -5.39
CA SER A 40 -5.39 -27.14 -6.28
C SER A 40 -4.99 -28.25 -7.25
N HIS A 41 -5.87 -29.23 -7.43
CA HIS A 41 -5.77 -30.19 -8.54
C HIS A 41 -6.18 -29.54 -9.88
N ASP A 42 -6.91 -28.42 -9.81
CA ASP A 42 -7.31 -27.61 -10.95
C ASP A 42 -6.63 -26.24 -10.86
N TRP A 43 -5.55 -26.06 -11.60
CA TRP A 43 -4.83 -24.81 -11.67
C TRP A 43 -5.56 -23.74 -12.50
N SER A 44 -6.53 -24.13 -13.32
CA SER A 44 -7.27 -23.22 -14.20
C SER A 44 -8.19 -22.26 -13.42
N LYS A 45 -8.52 -22.62 -12.17
CA LYS A 45 -9.27 -21.75 -11.26
C LYS A 45 -8.42 -20.64 -10.62
N LEU A 46 -7.09 -20.68 -10.75
CA LEU A 46 -6.22 -19.62 -10.23
C LEU A 46 -5.90 -18.65 -11.36
N VAL A 47 -6.40 -17.42 -11.28
CA VAL A 47 -6.21 -16.40 -12.32
C VAL A 47 -5.52 -15.18 -11.71
N PHE A 48 -4.34 -14.84 -12.21
CA PHE A 48 -3.68 -13.61 -11.83
C PHE A 48 -4.35 -12.44 -12.55
N VAL A 49 -4.91 -11.52 -11.78
CA VAL A 49 -5.54 -10.29 -12.31
C VAL A 49 -5.00 -9.05 -11.63
N GLY A 50 -4.15 -9.20 -10.60
CA GLY A 50 -3.61 -8.09 -9.84
C GLY A 50 -4.59 -7.51 -8.82
N MET A 51 -4.32 -6.28 -8.38
CA MET A 51 -5.05 -5.59 -7.31
C MET A 51 -5.91 -4.46 -7.88
N PRO A 52 -7.24 -4.48 -7.73
CA PRO A 52 -8.06 -3.33 -8.08
C PRO A 52 -7.68 -2.14 -7.19
N VAL A 53 -7.32 -1.03 -7.81
CA VAL A 53 -6.99 0.24 -7.14
C VAL A 53 -8.11 1.24 -7.40
N ARG A 54 -8.42 2.06 -6.38
CA ARG A 54 -9.39 3.16 -6.53
C ARG A 54 -8.68 4.35 -7.16
N GLU A 55 -9.19 4.83 -8.29
CA GLU A 55 -8.69 6.06 -8.91
C GLU A 55 -8.88 7.28 -7.98
N PRO A 56 -7.96 8.25 -8.04
CA PRO A 56 -8.12 9.49 -7.29
C PRO A 56 -9.32 10.27 -7.80
N THR A 57 -10.12 10.78 -6.87
CA THR A 57 -11.30 11.60 -7.14
C THR A 57 -10.98 13.09 -7.20
N THR A 58 -9.73 13.46 -6.89
CA THR A 58 -9.25 14.85 -6.89
C THR A 58 -7.85 14.88 -7.50
N ASP A 59 -7.61 15.87 -8.36
CA ASP A 59 -6.29 16.08 -8.95
C ASP A 59 -5.25 16.44 -7.88
N ALA A 60 -4.01 16.00 -8.09
CA ALA A 60 -2.93 16.19 -7.13
C ALA A 60 -2.63 17.68 -6.84
N GLU A 61 -2.65 18.53 -7.86
CA GLU A 61 -2.39 19.97 -7.72
C GLU A 61 -3.57 20.69 -7.07
N GLU A 62 -4.80 20.25 -7.37
CA GLU A 62 -5.99 20.75 -6.69
C GLU A 62 -5.97 20.41 -5.19
N LEU A 63 -5.61 19.17 -4.83
CA LEU A 63 -5.46 18.76 -3.44
C LEU A 63 -4.39 19.60 -2.73
N LYS A 64 -3.20 19.77 -3.32
CA LYS A 64 -2.13 20.63 -2.79
C LYS A 64 -2.60 22.06 -2.58
N LYS A 65 -3.32 22.63 -3.54
CA LYS A 65 -3.88 23.99 -3.45
C LYS A 65 -4.90 24.11 -2.33
N SER A 66 -5.79 23.13 -2.17
CA SER A 66 -6.80 23.11 -1.10
C SER A 66 -6.16 23.12 0.30
N MET A 67 -5.06 22.39 0.47
CA MET A 67 -4.27 22.34 1.70
C MET A 67 -3.30 23.54 1.85
N ARG A 68 -3.25 24.43 0.85
CA ARG A 68 -2.30 25.56 0.75
C ARG A 68 -0.84 25.12 0.87
N VAL A 69 -0.53 23.96 0.30
CA VAL A 69 0.80 23.33 0.33
C VAL A 69 1.60 23.74 -0.89
N ARG A 70 2.86 24.17 -0.66
CA ARG A 70 3.85 24.43 -1.71
C ARG A 70 5.09 23.56 -1.62
N LYS A 71 5.28 22.89 -0.48
CA LYS A 71 6.40 21.96 -0.25
C LYS A 71 6.05 20.59 -0.81
N PRO A 72 7.05 19.74 -1.11
CA PRO A 72 6.81 18.32 -1.35
C PRO A 72 6.00 17.68 -0.21
N ILE A 73 5.08 16.78 -0.54
CA ILE A 73 4.25 16.07 0.42
C ILE A 73 4.94 14.77 0.83
N LEU A 74 5.21 14.63 2.12
CA LEU A 74 5.56 13.37 2.76
C LEU A 74 4.29 12.80 3.42
N LEU A 75 3.72 11.75 2.84
CA LEU A 75 2.58 11.05 3.42
C LEU A 75 3.08 9.94 4.34
N VAL A 76 2.59 9.90 5.58
CA VAL A 76 2.80 8.79 6.51
C VAL A 76 1.47 8.12 6.82
N THR A 77 1.34 6.81 6.56
CA THR A 77 0.08 6.09 6.84
C THR A 77 0.30 4.67 7.38
N GLY A 78 -0.42 4.37 8.46
CA GLY A 78 -0.55 3.01 8.99
C GLY A 78 -1.65 2.17 8.36
N GLY A 79 -2.44 2.73 7.44
CA GLY A 79 -3.76 2.23 7.08
C GLY A 79 -4.82 2.64 8.11
N SER A 80 -6.06 2.15 7.97
CA SER A 80 -7.23 2.62 8.76
C SER A 80 -7.08 2.53 10.28
N GLN A 81 -6.32 1.55 10.78
CA GLN A 81 -6.08 1.38 12.22
C GLN A 81 -4.91 2.23 12.75
N GLY A 82 -4.21 2.94 11.86
CA GLY A 82 -2.96 3.61 12.20
C GLY A 82 -1.85 2.62 12.53
N SER A 83 -0.75 3.13 13.08
CA SER A 83 0.38 2.30 13.45
C SER A 83 1.21 2.98 14.53
N ALA A 84 1.22 2.42 15.74
CA ALA A 84 2.00 2.95 16.87
C ALA A 84 3.49 3.18 16.51
N PHE A 85 4.11 2.26 15.76
CA PHE A 85 5.48 2.43 15.28
C PHE A 85 5.64 3.65 14.36
N LEU A 86 4.86 3.74 13.28
CA LEU A 86 4.86 4.92 12.40
C LEU A 86 4.49 6.22 13.13
N ASN A 87 3.61 6.16 14.13
CA ASN A 87 3.27 7.32 14.97
C ASN A 87 4.50 7.81 15.73
N PHE A 88 5.21 6.89 16.39
CA PHE A 88 6.48 7.16 17.07
C PHE A 88 7.56 7.64 16.11
N LEU A 89 7.79 6.92 15.01
CA LEU A 89 8.79 7.26 13.99
C LEU A 89 8.54 8.64 13.40
N THR A 90 7.29 9.00 13.16
CA THR A 90 6.95 10.33 12.65
C THR A 90 7.35 11.40 13.64
N LYS A 91 6.92 11.24 14.90
CA LYS A 91 7.16 12.22 15.96
C LYS A 91 8.65 12.40 16.25
N GLU A 92 9.39 11.30 16.36
CA GLU A 92 10.78 11.31 16.83
C GLU A 92 11.82 11.49 15.72
N VAL A 93 11.47 11.21 14.46
CA VAL A 93 12.43 11.26 13.34
C VAL A 93 11.91 12.15 12.20
N LEU A 94 10.73 11.85 11.66
CA LEU A 94 10.28 12.51 10.43
C LEU A 94 9.93 13.99 10.63
N MET A 95 9.61 14.42 11.84
CA MET A 95 9.40 15.84 12.15
C MET A 95 10.61 16.72 11.84
N GLU A 96 11.82 16.17 11.77
CA GLU A 96 13.03 16.89 11.32
C GLU A 96 12.93 17.36 9.85
N LEU A 97 12.10 16.68 9.05
CA LEU A 97 11.91 17.00 7.63
C LEU A 97 10.91 18.13 7.38
N ARG A 98 10.21 18.64 8.40
CA ARG A 98 9.11 19.62 8.25
C ARG A 98 9.51 20.95 7.60
N ASP A 99 10.80 21.29 7.62
CA ASP A 99 11.30 22.50 6.99
C ASP A 99 11.37 22.35 5.47
N LYS A 100 11.56 21.12 4.98
CA LYS A 100 11.62 20.78 3.54
C LYS A 100 10.32 20.18 3.01
N TYR A 101 9.59 19.43 3.83
CA TYR A 101 8.38 18.72 3.45
C TYR A 101 7.15 19.28 4.16
N PHE A 102 5.98 19.11 3.53
CA PHE A 102 4.71 19.15 4.21
C PHE A 102 4.34 17.72 4.59
N ILE A 103 4.27 17.44 5.89
CA ILE A 103 4.03 16.08 6.39
C ILE A 103 2.53 15.89 6.59
N VAL A 104 1.94 14.90 5.91
CA VAL A 104 0.56 14.46 6.14
C VAL A 104 0.61 13.10 6.80
N HIS A 105 0.04 12.95 7.97
CA HIS A 105 0.17 11.75 8.79
C HIS A 105 -1.20 11.22 9.21
N GLN A 106 -1.56 10.05 8.69
CA GLN A 106 -2.74 9.31 9.11
C GLN A 106 -2.39 8.39 10.30
N CYS A 107 -2.76 8.81 11.51
CA CYS A 107 -2.27 8.21 12.75
C CYS A 107 -3.20 7.14 13.36
N GLY A 108 -4.45 7.02 12.90
CA GLY A 108 -5.44 6.07 13.41
C GLY A 108 -6.33 6.64 14.52
N ALA A 109 -7.48 6.02 14.75
CA ALA A 109 -8.57 6.54 15.58
C ALA A 109 -8.25 6.68 17.09
N LEU A 110 -7.20 6.04 17.58
CA LEU A 110 -6.80 6.09 18.99
C LEU A 110 -5.82 7.24 19.32
N GLU A 111 -5.40 7.99 18.31
CA GLU A 111 -4.41 9.06 18.45
C GLU A 111 -5.05 10.44 18.41
N ASP A 112 -4.33 11.45 18.91
CA ASP A 112 -4.74 12.85 18.81
C ASP A 112 -4.51 13.41 17.41
N GLU A 113 -5.45 14.26 16.97
CA GLU A 113 -5.26 15.06 15.75
C GLU A 113 -4.48 16.34 16.06
N ARG A 114 -3.67 16.78 15.10
CA ARG A 114 -2.83 17.96 15.25
C ARG A 114 -2.59 18.64 13.91
N PHE A 115 -2.91 19.93 13.86
CA PHE A 115 -2.75 20.75 12.65
C PHE A 115 -1.77 21.88 12.95
N MET A 116 -0.61 21.85 12.29
CA MET A 116 0.46 22.84 12.46
C MET A 116 1.00 23.28 11.10
N GLN A 117 1.83 24.32 11.10
CA GLN A 117 2.55 24.71 9.90
C GLN A 117 3.43 23.54 9.40
N SER A 118 3.23 23.15 8.14
CA SER A 118 3.94 22.03 7.48
C SER A 118 3.68 20.64 8.07
N TYR A 119 2.64 20.47 8.90
CA TYR A 119 2.28 19.16 9.45
C TYR A 119 0.79 19.03 9.72
N ILE A 120 0.17 18.00 9.14
CA ILE A 120 -1.18 17.54 9.44
C ILE A 120 -1.09 16.14 10.02
N ARG A 121 -1.65 15.96 11.22
CA ARG A 121 -1.90 14.67 11.84
C ARG A 121 -3.42 14.49 11.96
N ALA A 122 -3.94 13.47 11.28
CA ALA A 122 -5.36 13.17 11.26
C ALA A 122 -5.59 11.69 11.61
N GLN A 123 -6.66 11.38 12.31
CA GLN A 123 -7.00 9.99 12.66
C GLN A 123 -7.29 9.17 11.41
N SER A 124 -7.98 9.79 10.45
CA SER A 124 -8.34 9.21 9.16
C SER A 124 -8.12 10.23 8.06
N LEU A 125 -7.79 9.73 6.88
CA LEU A 125 -7.76 10.50 5.64
C LEU A 125 -8.81 9.87 4.72
N PRO A 126 -10.02 10.46 4.64
CA PRO A 126 -10.98 10.09 3.62
C PRO A 126 -10.32 10.17 2.25
N ASP A 127 -10.62 9.22 1.37
CA ASP A 127 -9.99 9.14 0.06
C ASP A 127 -8.46 9.15 0.08
N LEU A 128 -7.88 8.28 0.91
CA LEU A 128 -6.42 8.08 1.01
C LEU A 128 -5.72 7.99 -0.35
N GLN A 129 -6.38 7.42 -1.37
CA GLN A 129 -5.86 7.35 -2.74
C GLN A 129 -5.49 8.72 -3.33
N ASN A 130 -6.22 9.80 -2.99
CA ASN A 130 -5.91 11.16 -3.41
C ASN A 130 -4.58 11.63 -2.80
N TYR A 131 -4.35 11.31 -1.53
CA TYR A 131 -3.11 11.64 -0.83
C TYR A 131 -1.93 10.81 -1.35
N VAL A 132 -2.13 9.52 -1.64
CA VAL A 132 -1.08 8.67 -2.23
C VAL A 132 -0.72 9.16 -3.63
N ALA A 133 -1.70 9.54 -4.45
CA ALA A 133 -1.46 10.10 -5.77
C ALA A 133 -0.71 11.44 -5.70
N ALA A 134 -1.09 12.33 -4.78
CA ALA A 134 -0.47 13.66 -4.63
C ALA A 134 0.88 13.68 -3.89
N ALA A 135 1.20 12.63 -3.13
CA ALA A 135 2.43 12.55 -2.36
C ALA A 135 3.67 12.49 -3.26
N ASP A 136 4.75 13.11 -2.81
CA ASP A 136 6.07 12.99 -3.43
C ASP A 136 6.80 11.76 -2.86
N VAL A 137 6.65 11.50 -1.56
CA VAL A 137 7.12 10.28 -0.90
C VAL A 137 6.07 9.77 0.07
N VAL A 138 5.86 8.45 0.10
CA VAL A 138 4.99 7.75 1.04
C VAL A 138 5.82 6.91 2.00
N ILE A 139 5.57 7.03 3.29
CA ILE A 139 6.03 6.10 4.32
C ILE A 139 4.82 5.34 4.83
N ALA A 140 4.78 4.03 4.59
CA ALA A 140 3.59 3.26 4.90
C ALA A 140 3.87 1.86 5.41
N ARG A 141 2.85 1.24 6.00
CA ARG A 141 2.80 -0.22 6.15
C ARG A 141 2.77 -0.90 4.79
N SER A 142 3.24 -2.14 4.74
CA SER A 142 3.27 -2.95 3.51
C SER A 142 1.95 -3.70 3.28
N GLY A 143 0.83 -3.01 3.50
CA GLY A 143 -0.49 -3.53 3.15
C GLY A 143 -0.64 -3.62 1.63
N SER A 144 -1.31 -4.67 1.14
CA SER A 144 -1.37 -4.92 -0.31
C SER A 144 -1.99 -3.78 -1.11
N SER A 145 -3.07 -3.17 -0.61
CA SER A 145 -3.70 -2.02 -1.29
C SER A 145 -2.75 -0.83 -1.42
N THR A 146 -2.08 -0.42 -0.34
CA THR A 146 -1.15 0.72 -0.36
C THR A 146 0.07 0.48 -1.24
N LEU A 147 0.60 -0.75 -1.24
CA LEU A 147 1.67 -1.15 -2.14
C LEU A 147 1.26 -0.94 -3.61
N HIS A 148 0.10 -1.50 -3.99
CA HIS A 148 -0.40 -1.39 -5.36
C HIS A 148 -0.84 0.02 -5.73
N GLU A 149 -1.40 0.81 -4.81
CA GLU A 149 -1.69 2.24 -5.02
C GLU A 149 -0.42 3.03 -5.36
N CYS A 150 0.67 2.84 -4.59
CA CYS A 150 1.94 3.50 -4.88
C CYS A 150 2.51 3.11 -6.25
N LEU A 151 2.46 1.83 -6.60
CA LEU A 151 2.92 1.33 -7.90
C LEU A 151 2.05 1.85 -9.04
N HIS A 152 0.74 1.84 -8.85
CA HIS A 152 -0.23 2.28 -9.83
C HIS A 152 -0.09 3.78 -10.14
N PHE A 153 0.06 4.61 -9.11
CA PHE A 153 0.23 6.05 -9.29
C PHE A 153 1.67 6.45 -9.62
N GLY A 154 2.64 5.54 -9.54
CA GLY A 154 4.06 5.86 -9.69
C GLY A 154 4.61 6.71 -8.53
N THR A 155 4.01 6.61 -7.35
CA THR A 155 4.44 7.37 -6.16
C THR A 155 5.66 6.70 -5.52
N GLN A 156 6.67 7.49 -5.13
CA GLN A 156 7.81 6.96 -4.37
C GLN A 156 7.37 6.52 -2.97
N ALA A 157 7.92 5.42 -2.47
CA ALA A 157 7.57 4.96 -1.15
C ALA A 157 8.69 4.18 -0.46
N VAL A 158 8.64 4.20 0.88
CA VAL A 158 9.39 3.33 1.78
C VAL A 158 8.38 2.57 2.63
N PHE A 159 8.50 1.24 2.66
CA PHE A 159 7.55 0.41 3.38
C PHE A 159 8.11 -0.12 4.71
N PHE A 160 7.22 -0.31 5.68
CA PHE A 160 7.51 -0.85 7.00
C PHE A 160 6.54 -2.00 7.31
N PRO A 161 6.90 -3.25 6.95
CA PRO A 161 6.07 -4.40 7.23
C PRO A 161 5.77 -4.51 8.72
N MET A 162 4.51 -4.79 9.07
CA MET A 162 4.12 -5.04 10.45
C MET A 162 4.78 -6.31 10.99
N ALA A 163 5.62 -6.15 12.01
CA ALA A 163 6.42 -7.24 12.60
C ALA A 163 5.57 -8.42 13.07
N TYR A 164 4.37 -8.13 13.58
CA TYR A 164 3.42 -9.13 14.10
C TYR A 164 2.24 -9.39 13.16
N SER A 165 2.36 -9.06 11.86
CA SER A 165 1.33 -9.46 10.90
C SER A 165 1.16 -10.98 10.90
N THR A 166 -0.09 -11.44 10.93
CA THR A 166 -0.43 -12.87 10.83
C THR A 166 0.31 -13.47 9.64
N ASP A 167 1.02 -14.58 9.89
CA ASP A 167 1.82 -15.32 8.90
C ASP A 167 2.85 -14.47 8.12
N ARG A 168 3.21 -13.28 8.62
CA ARG A 168 4.17 -12.34 8.00
C ARG A 168 3.79 -11.86 6.59
N HIS A 169 2.50 -11.74 6.30
CA HIS A 169 2.00 -11.35 4.97
C HIS A 169 2.57 -10.02 4.48
N GLN A 170 2.66 -9.02 5.36
CA GLN A 170 3.19 -7.70 4.96
C GLN A 170 4.67 -7.77 4.59
N TRP A 171 5.44 -8.66 5.23
CA TRP A 171 6.84 -8.85 4.88
C TRP A 171 6.97 -9.48 3.50
N ALA A 172 6.20 -10.54 3.23
CA ALA A 172 6.19 -11.20 1.93
C ALA A 172 5.77 -10.25 0.79
N ASN A 173 4.74 -9.43 1.02
CA ASN A 173 4.32 -8.42 0.06
C ASN A 173 5.45 -7.40 -0.23
N ALA A 174 6.12 -6.90 0.82
CA ALA A 174 7.21 -5.93 0.68
C ALA A 174 8.42 -6.52 -0.05
N GLU A 175 8.75 -7.78 0.23
CA GLU A 175 9.87 -8.48 -0.43
C GLU A 175 9.60 -8.63 -1.94
N VAL A 176 8.39 -9.03 -2.34
CA VAL A 176 8.01 -9.08 -3.75
C VAL A 176 8.09 -7.69 -4.40
N PHE A 177 7.61 -6.65 -3.73
CA PHE A 177 7.67 -5.27 -4.25
C PHE A 177 9.09 -4.74 -4.39
N LYS A 178 9.98 -5.09 -3.46
CA LYS A 178 11.40 -4.77 -3.55
C LYS A 178 12.04 -5.46 -4.74
N GLN A 179 11.80 -6.76 -4.91
CA GLN A 179 12.42 -7.55 -5.97
C GLN A 179 11.91 -7.17 -7.37
N LYS A 180 10.59 -7.01 -7.54
CA LYS A 180 9.98 -6.73 -8.85
C LYS A 180 10.04 -5.25 -9.25
N TYR A 181 9.90 -4.34 -8.31
CA TYR A 181 9.67 -2.91 -8.60
C TYR A 181 10.67 -1.97 -7.92
N GLY A 182 11.60 -2.51 -7.11
CA GLY A 182 12.64 -1.75 -6.45
C GLY A 182 12.15 -0.86 -5.30
N TYR A 183 10.97 -1.12 -4.73
CA TYR A 183 10.51 -0.37 -3.56
C TYR A 183 11.29 -0.78 -2.31
N PRO A 184 11.98 0.14 -1.63
CA PRO A 184 12.69 -0.18 -0.41
C PRO A 184 11.72 -0.45 0.75
N PHE A 185 12.15 -1.29 1.69
CA PHE A 185 11.46 -1.47 2.95
C PHE A 185 12.45 -1.68 4.08
N PHE A 186 12.05 -1.30 5.30
CA PHE A 186 12.80 -1.57 6.51
C PHE A 186 12.00 -2.40 7.48
N TRP A 187 12.70 -3.19 8.29
CA TRP A 187 12.08 -3.81 9.45
C TRP A 187 12.07 -2.83 10.62
N GLU A 188 10.95 -2.75 11.34
CA GLU A 188 10.67 -1.73 12.36
C GLU A 188 11.78 -1.61 13.42
N HIS A 189 12.39 -2.73 13.79
CA HIS A 189 13.40 -2.80 14.85
C HIS A 189 14.84 -2.63 14.36
N VAL A 190 15.05 -2.42 13.06
CA VAL A 190 16.38 -2.38 12.44
C VAL A 190 16.68 -1.03 11.77
N VAL A 191 15.64 -0.23 11.45
CA VAL A 191 15.84 1.05 10.78
C VAL A 191 16.64 2.02 11.65
N LYS A 192 17.70 2.59 11.09
CA LYS A 192 18.37 3.74 11.71
C LYS A 192 17.73 5.04 11.20
N PRO A 193 17.46 6.02 12.08
CA PRO A 193 16.88 7.29 11.67
C PRO A 193 17.64 7.97 10.51
N SER A 194 18.97 8.00 10.57
CA SER A 194 19.81 8.62 9.53
C SER A 194 19.70 7.93 8.17
N GLU A 195 19.58 6.60 8.14
CA GLU A 195 19.40 5.83 6.91
C GLU A 195 18.03 6.13 6.28
N LEU A 196 16.98 6.22 7.10
CA LEU A 196 15.64 6.58 6.63
C LEU A 196 15.59 7.99 6.05
N LEU A 197 16.13 8.98 6.78
CA LEU A 197 16.14 10.38 6.32
C LEU A 197 16.91 10.53 5.00
N SER A 198 18.07 9.87 4.88
CA SER A 198 18.86 9.88 3.64
C SER A 198 18.08 9.26 2.47
N LEU A 199 17.38 8.15 2.71
CA LEU A 199 16.58 7.50 1.68
C LEU A 199 15.39 8.37 1.25
N VAL A 200 14.70 9.05 2.17
CA VAL A 200 13.57 9.94 1.82
C VAL A 200 14.04 11.05 0.88
N GLU A 201 15.19 11.67 1.16
CA GLU A 201 15.76 12.71 0.30
C GLU A 201 16.20 12.16 -1.07
N GLU A 202 16.80 10.97 -1.09
CA GLU A 202 17.14 10.28 -2.35
C GLU A 202 15.90 10.03 -3.22
N LEU A 203 14.81 9.55 -2.60
CA LEU A 203 13.56 9.27 -3.29
C LEU A 203 12.91 10.56 -3.83
N LEU A 204 12.92 11.65 -3.05
CA LEU A 204 12.45 12.93 -3.55
C LEU A 204 13.27 13.38 -4.78
N GLY A 205 14.59 13.26 -4.72
CA GLY A 205 15.48 13.65 -5.82
C GLY A 205 15.27 12.83 -7.10
N LYS A 206 14.83 11.56 -6.97
CA LYS A 206 14.47 10.70 -8.11
C LYS A 206 13.15 11.09 -8.78
N GLY A 207 12.30 11.89 -8.12
CA GLY A 207 10.98 12.23 -8.61
C GLY A 207 10.04 11.01 -8.69
N ARG A 208 8.93 11.14 -9.40
CA ARG A 208 7.93 10.06 -9.54
C ARG A 208 8.48 8.88 -10.36
N ARG A 209 8.01 7.68 -10.02
CA ARG A 209 8.21 6.46 -10.82
C ARG A 209 7.24 6.45 -12.00
N ASN A 210 7.50 5.58 -12.98
CA ASN A 210 6.54 5.30 -14.04
C ASN A 210 5.34 4.52 -13.44
N PRO A 211 4.10 5.01 -13.63
CA PRO A 211 2.88 4.27 -13.30
C PRO A 211 2.86 2.89 -13.96
N VAL A 212 2.32 1.90 -13.25
CA VAL A 212 2.14 0.53 -13.76
C VAL A 212 0.67 0.14 -13.68
N GLU A 213 0.15 -0.53 -14.71
CA GLU A 213 -1.18 -1.14 -14.64
C GLU A 213 -1.12 -2.32 -13.67
N VAL A 214 -1.89 -2.24 -12.58
CA VAL A 214 -1.86 -3.22 -11.49
C VAL A 214 -3.07 -4.15 -11.47
N PHE A 215 -4.05 -3.95 -12.38
CA PHE A 215 -5.26 -4.76 -12.45
C PHE A 215 -5.71 -5.02 -13.89
N ASN A 216 -5.75 -6.29 -14.30
CA ASN A 216 -6.29 -6.67 -15.61
C ASN A 216 -7.79 -6.89 -15.51
N SER A 217 -8.55 -5.84 -15.82
CA SER A 217 -10.02 -5.88 -15.82
C SER A 217 -10.62 -6.80 -16.89
N SER A 218 -9.93 -6.96 -18.03
CA SER A 218 -10.38 -7.82 -19.14
C SER A 218 -10.37 -9.28 -18.73
N ASP A 219 -9.23 -9.75 -18.19
CA ASP A 219 -9.07 -11.12 -17.69
C ASP A 219 -10.01 -11.41 -16.53
N PHE A 220 -10.24 -10.41 -15.65
CA PHE A 220 -11.21 -10.52 -14.57
C PHE A 220 -12.62 -10.79 -15.12
N VAL A 221 -13.10 -9.97 -16.06
CA VAL A 221 -14.44 -10.11 -16.64
C VAL A 221 -14.58 -11.43 -17.41
N GLU A 222 -13.56 -11.81 -18.18
CA GLU A 222 -13.56 -13.08 -18.92
C GLU A 222 -13.63 -14.29 -17.98
N ALA A 223 -12.81 -14.31 -16.93
CA ALA A 223 -12.78 -15.41 -15.97
C ALA A 223 -14.10 -15.52 -15.18
N VAL A 224 -14.71 -14.39 -14.78
CA VAL A 224 -16.04 -14.40 -14.15
C VAL A 224 -17.09 -14.98 -15.10
N ARG A 225 -17.10 -14.55 -16.39
CA ARG A 225 -18.05 -15.06 -17.39
C ARG A 225 -17.96 -16.57 -17.54
N ARG A 226 -16.75 -17.14 -17.60
CA ARG A 226 -16.51 -18.60 -17.72
C ARG A 226 -17.11 -19.43 -16.59
N VAL A 227 -17.26 -18.84 -15.40
CA VAL A 227 -17.69 -19.55 -14.19
C VAL A 227 -19.17 -19.37 -13.89
N VAL A 228 -19.74 -18.25 -14.34
CA VAL A 228 -21.14 -17.86 -14.10
C VAL A 228 -22.07 -18.29 -15.25
N SER A 229 -21.55 -18.49 -16.46
CA SER A 229 -22.28 -19.12 -17.58
C SER A 229 -22.59 -20.59 -17.29
#